data_AF-A0A7S2GF18-F1
#
_entry.id   AF-A0A7S2GF18-F1
#
_cell.length_a   1.000
_cell.length_b   1.000
_cell.length_c   1.000
_cell.angle_alpha   90.00
_cell.angle_beta   90.00
_cell.angle_gamma   90.00
#
_symmetry.space_group_name_H-M   'P 1'
#
loop_
_entity.id
_entity.type
_entity.pdbx_description
1 polymer ?
#
loop_
_entity_poly.entity_id
_entity_poly.type
_entity_poly.pdbx_seq_one_letter_code
_entity_poly.pdbx_strand_id
1 'polypeptide(L)'
;KFCRMFGASSRCFFAAHTRLPVTHSSYLPGLLPILRRIQRQNQPAGQSGEDEVSMIHTIIPGRIARTRGRSEVFSMKLTTATERGGVKALARRGRAVQEVFFVGGDRRAIATAIAKELSMDVESVMGVSSKVTAPVPEMSQDARRQSQAFRLIERLRRDIRGGKGAL
;
A
#
# COMPACT_ATOMS: atom_id res chain seq x y z
N LYS A 1 -5.85 24.00 -31.39
CA LYS A 1 -6.85 25.09 -31.26
C LYS A 1 -7.75 24.82 -30.07
N PHE A 2 -7.35 25.14 -28.83
CA PHE A 2 -8.27 25.43 -27.70
C PHE A 2 -7.48 25.88 -26.46
N CYS A 3 -6.73 26.99 -26.55
CA CYS A 3 -6.18 27.65 -25.37
C CYS A 3 -5.77 29.08 -25.72
N ARG A 4 -6.77 29.96 -25.84
CA ARG A 4 -6.61 31.41 -25.77
C ARG A 4 -8.00 32.02 -25.73
N MET A 5 -8.43 32.36 -24.53
CA MET A 5 -9.44 33.38 -24.19
C MET A 5 -9.85 33.04 -22.76
N PHE A 6 -9.14 33.60 -21.80
CA PHE A 6 -9.64 34.08 -20.50
C PHE A 6 -8.40 34.48 -19.72
N GLY A 7 -8.22 35.79 -19.57
CA GLY A 7 -7.23 36.36 -18.67
C GLY A 7 -7.59 35.96 -17.24
N ALA A 8 -6.89 34.98 -16.72
CA ALA A 8 -6.72 34.73 -15.29
C ALA A 8 -5.47 33.88 -15.15
N SER A 9 -4.69 34.18 -14.11
CA SER A 9 -3.45 33.52 -13.70
C SER A 9 -3.66 32.00 -13.60
N SER A 10 -3.51 31.32 -14.73
CA SER A 10 -3.82 29.90 -14.88
C SER A 10 -2.61 29.11 -14.42
N ARG A 11 -2.42 29.01 -13.09
CA ARG A 11 -1.75 27.83 -12.57
C ARG A 11 -2.62 26.66 -12.99
N CYS A 12 -2.22 25.99 -14.06
CA CYS A 12 -2.67 24.65 -14.37
C CYS A 12 -2.37 23.81 -13.13
N PHE A 13 -3.31 23.72 -12.20
CA PHE A 13 -3.27 22.78 -11.11
C PHE A 13 -3.37 21.41 -11.77
N PHE A 14 -2.23 20.86 -12.17
CA PHE A 14 -2.07 19.42 -12.33
C PHE A 14 -2.48 18.85 -10.98
N ALA A 15 -3.71 18.35 -10.89
CA ALA A 15 -4.21 17.82 -9.64
C ALA A 15 -3.30 16.65 -9.27
N ALA A 16 -2.42 16.88 -8.28
CA ALA A 16 -1.38 15.96 -7.85
C ALA A 16 -2.00 14.78 -7.10
N HIS A 17 -2.78 13.95 -7.79
CA HIS A 17 -3.37 12.78 -7.17
C HIS A 17 -2.28 11.74 -6.93
N THR A 18 -2.24 11.18 -5.71
CA THR A 18 -1.39 10.02 -5.43
C THR A 18 -1.70 8.91 -6.42
N ARG A 19 -0.69 8.43 -7.16
CA ARG A 19 -0.85 7.36 -8.13
C ARG A 19 -0.77 5.99 -7.43
N LEU A 20 -1.76 5.14 -7.67
CA LEU A 20 -1.74 3.73 -7.26
C LEU A 20 -1.86 2.88 -8.54
N PRO A 21 -0.74 2.47 -9.17
CA PRO A 21 -0.78 1.56 -10.30
C PRO A 21 -1.34 0.21 -9.85
N VAL A 22 -2.62 0.00 -10.14
CA VAL A 22 -3.25 -1.30 -9.94
C VAL A 22 -2.85 -2.18 -11.11
N THR A 23 -2.07 -3.22 -10.83
CA THR A 23 -1.61 -4.19 -11.84
C THR A 23 -2.36 -5.50 -11.70
N HIS A 24 -2.13 -6.46 -12.61
CA HIS A 24 -2.61 -7.85 -12.48
C HIS A 24 -1.91 -8.63 -11.34
N SER A 25 -1.07 -7.96 -10.53
CA SER A 25 -0.39 -8.56 -9.39
C SER A 25 -1.39 -9.03 -8.34
N SER A 26 -1.10 -10.18 -7.71
CA SER A 26 -1.87 -10.61 -6.55
C SER A 26 -1.56 -9.71 -5.35
N TYR A 27 -2.61 -9.18 -4.72
CA TYR A 27 -2.50 -8.43 -3.47
C TYR A 27 -2.65 -9.35 -2.28
N LEU A 28 -1.85 -9.09 -1.25
CA LEU A 28 -2.05 -9.65 0.07
C LEU A 28 -3.48 -9.32 0.55
N PRO A 29 -4.24 -10.31 1.08
CA PRO A 29 -5.65 -10.09 1.39
C PRO A 29 -5.87 -8.89 2.33
N GLY A 30 -6.67 -7.92 1.89
CA GLY A 30 -6.95 -6.69 2.65
C GLY A 30 -5.99 -5.52 2.39
N LEU A 31 -4.89 -5.73 1.65
CA LEU A 31 -3.93 -4.66 1.35
C LEU A 31 -4.52 -3.59 0.42
N LEU A 32 -5.11 -4.00 -0.71
CA LEU A 32 -5.61 -3.06 -1.73
C LEU A 32 -6.65 -2.06 -1.16
N PRO A 33 -7.65 -2.47 -0.35
CA PRO A 33 -8.55 -1.52 0.32
C PRO A 33 -7.84 -0.48 1.16
N ILE A 34 -6.78 -0.86 1.89
CA ILE A 34 -6.00 0.06 2.72
C ILE A 34 -5.25 1.05 1.84
N LEU A 35 -4.55 0.58 0.80
CA LEU A 35 -3.81 1.46 -0.12
C LEU A 35 -4.73 2.47 -0.82
N ARG A 36 -5.95 2.07 -1.21
CA ARG A 36 -6.95 2.98 -1.78
C ARG A 36 -7.44 4.04 -0.79
N ARG A 37 -7.53 3.71 0.51
CA ARG A 37 -7.90 4.71 1.52
C ARG A 37 -6.78 5.69 1.79
N ILE A 38 -5.54 5.21 1.93
CA ILE A 38 -4.35 6.06 2.03
C ILE A 38 -4.27 6.98 0.80
N GLN A 39 -4.48 6.45 -0.42
CA GLN A 39 -4.48 7.24 -1.64
C GLN A 39 -5.52 8.38 -1.61
N ARG A 40 -6.74 8.13 -1.14
CA ARG A 40 -7.80 9.15 -1.04
C ARG A 40 -7.49 10.23 0.00
N GLN A 41 -6.88 9.84 1.12
CA GLN A 41 -6.51 10.77 2.19
C GLN A 41 -5.34 11.67 1.81
N ASN A 42 -4.48 11.22 0.89
CA ASN A 42 -3.33 11.98 0.40
C ASN A 42 -3.64 12.80 -0.86
N GLN A 43 -4.93 12.96 -1.24
CA GLN A 43 -5.31 13.83 -2.35
C GLN A 43 -5.20 15.30 -1.92
N PRO A 44 -4.62 16.18 -2.76
CA PRO A 44 -4.42 17.57 -2.41
C PRO A 44 -5.79 18.25 -2.41
N ALA A 45 -6.26 18.66 -1.23
CA ALA A 45 -7.47 19.46 -1.07
C ALA A 45 -7.18 20.93 -1.44
N GLY A 46 -6.84 21.18 -2.71
CA GLY A 46 -6.88 22.51 -3.32
C GLY A 46 -6.15 23.67 -2.63
N GLN A 47 -5.11 23.45 -1.81
CA GLN A 47 -4.47 24.53 -1.06
C GLN A 47 -2.93 24.58 -1.22
N SER A 48 -2.50 25.74 -1.71
CA SER A 48 -1.28 26.52 -1.49
C SER A 48 -0.10 25.92 -0.71
N GLY A 49 0.94 25.52 -1.44
CA GLY A 49 2.32 25.99 -1.22
C GLY A 49 3.22 25.29 -0.20
N GLU A 50 2.71 24.85 0.96
CA GLU A 50 3.58 24.39 2.07
C GLU A 50 3.48 22.89 2.37
N ASP A 51 2.40 22.23 1.93
CA ASP A 51 2.14 20.80 2.19
C ASP A 51 2.80 19.83 1.20
N GLU A 52 3.53 20.32 0.18
CA GLU A 52 4.06 19.47 -0.89
C GLU A 52 5.12 18.47 -0.40
N VAL A 53 5.92 18.85 0.61
CA VAL A 53 7.01 18.03 1.15
C VAL A 53 6.51 16.77 1.87
N SER A 54 5.28 16.80 2.40
CA SER A 54 4.68 15.68 3.14
C SER A 54 3.85 14.73 2.26
N MET A 55 3.75 15.01 0.97
CA MET A 55 2.80 14.34 0.09
C MET A 55 3.32 13.03 -0.49
N ILE A 56 2.51 11.97 -0.37
CA ILE A 56 2.77 10.70 -1.05
C ILE A 56 2.40 10.84 -2.54
N HIS A 57 3.39 10.77 -3.42
CA HIS A 57 3.17 10.88 -4.87
C HIS A 57 2.71 9.56 -5.48
N THR A 58 3.34 8.45 -5.12
CA THR A 58 3.02 7.13 -5.71
C THR A 58 3.14 6.01 -4.68
N ILE A 59 2.20 5.07 -4.72
CA ILE A 59 2.22 3.84 -3.91
C ILE A 59 2.37 2.65 -4.85
N ILE A 60 3.51 1.95 -4.78
CA ILE A 60 3.84 0.83 -5.67
C ILE A 60 3.75 -0.48 -4.89
N PRO A 61 2.75 -1.35 -5.18
CA PRO A 61 2.73 -2.69 -4.62
C PRO A 61 3.87 -3.52 -5.25
N GLY A 62 4.67 -4.14 -4.40
CA GLY A 62 5.83 -4.94 -4.76
C GLY A 62 5.61 -6.44 -4.66
N ARG A 63 6.72 -7.16 -4.50
CA ARG A 63 6.76 -8.62 -4.49
C ARG A 63 6.00 -9.20 -3.30
N ILE A 64 5.25 -10.26 -3.53
CA ILE A 64 4.65 -11.10 -2.49
C ILE A 64 5.56 -12.30 -2.20
N ALA A 65 5.83 -12.55 -0.92
CA ALA A 65 6.65 -13.66 -0.43
C ALA A 65 5.92 -14.45 0.66
N ARG A 66 6.37 -15.67 0.91
CA ARG A 66 5.84 -16.53 1.98
C ARG A 66 6.70 -16.44 3.22
N THR A 67 6.06 -16.44 4.38
CA THR A 67 6.73 -16.46 5.68
C THR A 67 6.47 -17.78 6.40
N ARG A 68 7.43 -18.24 7.21
CA ARG A 68 7.28 -19.46 8.03
C ARG A 68 6.18 -19.29 9.10
N GLY A 69 6.16 -18.15 9.79
CA GLY A 69 5.15 -17.83 10.81
C GLY A 69 3.83 -17.32 10.21
N ARG A 70 2.70 -17.65 10.86
CA ARG A 70 1.36 -17.13 10.53
C ARG A 70 1.09 -15.84 11.33
N SER A 71 0.59 -14.82 10.66
CA SER A 71 0.02 -13.62 11.29
C SER A 71 -1.50 -13.70 11.22
N GLU A 72 -2.19 -13.74 12.34
CA GLU A 72 -3.67 -13.72 12.36
C GLU A 72 -4.21 -12.34 11.99
N VAL A 73 -3.44 -11.33 12.34
CA VAL A 73 -3.76 -9.91 12.17
C VAL A 73 -3.01 -9.34 10.97
N PHE A 74 -3.65 -8.39 10.26
CA PHE A 74 -2.98 -7.60 9.22
C PHE A 74 -2.07 -6.58 9.89
N SER A 75 -0.80 -6.52 9.49
CA SER A 75 0.14 -5.51 9.97
C SER A 75 0.91 -4.91 8.80
N MET A 76 1.30 -3.65 8.93
CA MET A 76 2.20 -3.00 7.98
C MET A 76 3.27 -2.26 8.76
N LYS A 77 4.54 -2.51 8.44
CA LYS A 77 5.69 -1.89 9.11
C LYS A 77 6.62 -1.25 8.10
N LEU A 78 7.13 -0.06 8.41
CA LEU A 78 8.16 0.59 7.63
C LEU A 78 9.51 -0.04 7.95
N THR A 79 10.26 -0.45 6.93
CA THR A 79 11.57 -1.06 7.13
C THR A 79 12.66 -0.06 6.77
N THR A 80 12.83 0.20 5.48
CA THR A 80 14.05 0.81 4.94
C THR A 80 13.68 2.00 4.09
N ALA A 81 14.50 3.05 4.12
CA ALA A 81 14.45 4.09 3.09
C ALA A 81 14.88 3.46 1.74
N THR A 82 14.22 3.87 0.67
CA THR A 82 14.56 3.46 -0.69
C THR A 82 15.56 4.45 -1.26
N GLU A 83 16.53 3.98 -2.04
CA GLU A 83 17.62 4.78 -2.65
C GLU A 83 17.14 6.00 -3.46
N ARG A 84 15.86 6.02 -3.87
CA ARG A 84 15.24 7.08 -4.70
C ARG A 84 14.33 8.04 -3.91
N GLY A 85 14.58 8.22 -2.61
CA GLY A 85 13.78 9.17 -1.79
C GLY A 85 12.37 8.67 -1.48
N GLY A 86 12.23 7.38 -1.19
CA GLY A 86 10.96 6.75 -0.81
C GLY A 86 11.08 5.87 0.42
N VAL A 87 9.98 5.28 0.88
CA VAL A 87 9.97 4.38 2.04
C VAL A 87 9.38 3.02 1.68
N LYS A 88 10.10 1.96 2.06
CA LYS A 88 9.63 0.59 1.92
C LYS A 88 8.85 0.18 3.16
N ALA A 89 7.66 -0.37 2.95
CA ALA A 89 6.85 -1.03 3.96
C ALA A 89 6.70 -2.53 3.65
N LEU A 90 6.51 -3.32 4.69
CA LEU A 90 6.14 -4.72 4.62
C LEU A 90 4.74 -4.90 5.19
N ALA A 91 3.79 -5.26 4.33
CA ALA A 91 2.45 -5.67 4.72
C ALA A 91 2.42 -7.17 4.96
N ARG A 92 1.89 -7.64 6.09
CA ARG A 92 1.87 -9.05 6.47
C ARG A 92 0.48 -9.49 6.91
N ARG A 93 0.04 -10.65 6.41
CA ARG A 93 -1.19 -11.33 6.82
C ARG A 93 -1.10 -12.82 6.49
N GLY A 94 -1.55 -13.66 7.42
CA GLY A 94 -1.43 -15.11 7.29
C GLY A 94 0.04 -15.53 7.14
N ARG A 95 0.33 -16.38 6.16
CA ARG A 95 1.70 -16.81 5.81
C ARG A 95 2.30 -16.03 4.63
N ALA A 96 1.77 -14.83 4.36
CA ALA A 96 2.22 -13.99 3.26
C ALA A 96 2.73 -12.64 3.79
N VAL A 97 3.74 -12.11 3.11
CA VAL A 97 4.24 -10.76 3.25
C VAL A 97 4.31 -10.13 1.87
N GLN A 98 3.98 -8.85 1.73
CA GLN A 98 4.09 -8.11 0.49
C GLN A 98 4.81 -6.80 0.75
N GLU A 99 5.77 -6.51 -0.12
CA GLU A 99 6.48 -5.23 -0.14
C GLU A 99 5.56 -4.14 -0.70
N VAL A 100 5.62 -2.94 -0.14
CA VAL A 100 4.95 -1.75 -0.66
C VAL A 100 5.96 -0.61 -0.64
N PHE A 101 6.12 0.08 -1.76
CA PHE A 101 7.02 1.22 -1.86
C PHE A 101 6.20 2.50 -1.94
N PHE A 102 6.49 3.43 -1.06
CA PHE A 102 5.93 4.78 -1.06
C PHE A 102 6.97 5.73 -1.65
N VAL A 103 6.59 6.47 -2.68
CA VAL A 103 7.43 7.47 -3.35
C VAL A 103 6.88 8.84 -3.00
N GLY A 104 7.75 9.71 -2.47
CA GLY A 104 7.34 11.00 -1.90
C GLY A 104 6.83 10.87 -0.46
N GLY A 105 6.81 12.01 0.24
CA GLY A 105 6.42 12.13 1.63
C GLY A 105 7.51 11.65 2.59
N ASP A 106 7.61 12.31 3.73
CA ASP A 106 8.52 11.89 4.80
C ASP A 106 8.08 10.56 5.42
N ARG A 107 9.04 9.81 5.96
CA ARG A 107 8.82 8.54 6.67
C ARG A 107 7.78 8.69 7.78
N ARG A 108 7.80 9.80 8.52
CA ARG A 108 6.83 10.05 9.59
C ARG A 108 5.42 10.32 9.04
N ALA A 109 5.31 11.07 7.95
CA ALA A 109 4.02 11.32 7.30
C ALA A 109 3.36 10.02 6.80
N ILE A 110 4.15 9.15 6.16
CA ILE A 110 3.70 7.82 5.72
C ILE A 110 3.29 6.96 6.91
N ALA A 111 4.08 6.97 7.99
CA ALA A 111 3.75 6.23 9.21
C ALA A 111 2.42 6.70 9.81
N THR A 112 2.18 8.00 9.88
CA THR A 112 0.92 8.60 10.35
C THR A 112 -0.27 8.19 9.49
N ALA A 113 -0.12 8.20 8.16
CA ALA A 113 -1.19 7.78 7.26
C ALA A 113 -1.55 6.29 7.44
N ILE A 114 -0.55 5.43 7.61
CA ILE A 114 -0.76 4.00 7.86
C ILE A 114 -1.38 3.79 9.25
N ALA A 115 -0.87 4.47 10.27
CA ALA A 115 -1.36 4.43 11.65
C ALA A 115 -2.84 4.79 11.74
N LYS A 116 -3.24 5.88 11.06
CA LYS A 116 -4.64 6.32 10.94
C LYS A 116 -5.54 5.22 10.38
N GLU A 117 -5.10 4.55 9.32
CA GLU A 117 -5.92 3.53 8.65
C GLU A 117 -5.94 2.16 9.32
N LEU A 118 -4.94 1.86 10.13
CA LEU A 118 -4.85 0.60 10.87
C LEU A 118 -5.27 0.76 12.34
N SER A 119 -5.63 1.97 12.78
CA SER A 119 -5.86 2.29 14.19
C SER A 119 -4.68 1.82 15.06
N MET A 120 -3.45 2.06 14.59
CA MET A 120 -2.19 1.68 15.23
C MET A 120 -1.43 2.92 15.68
N ASP A 121 -0.51 2.76 16.63
CA ASP A 121 0.44 3.82 17.00
C ASP A 121 1.52 4.00 15.92
N VAL A 122 1.92 5.27 15.69
CA VAL A 122 2.96 5.64 14.72
C VAL A 122 4.29 4.93 14.99
N GLU A 123 4.68 4.82 16.27
CA GLU A 123 5.90 4.12 16.70
C GLU A 123 5.87 2.62 16.36
N SER A 124 4.68 2.03 16.39
CA SER A 124 4.45 0.63 16.07
C SER A 124 4.62 0.37 14.56
N VAL A 125 4.15 1.30 13.73
CA VAL A 125 4.34 1.30 12.27
C VAL A 125 5.80 1.54 11.89
N MET A 126 6.48 2.45 12.60
CA MET A 126 7.90 2.77 12.40
C MET A 126 8.84 1.62 12.77
N GLY A 127 8.35 0.61 13.51
CA GLY A 127 9.11 -0.54 13.96
C GLY A 127 9.83 -0.34 15.29
N VAL A 128 9.49 0.73 16.03
CA VAL A 128 10.12 1.12 17.30
C VAL A 128 9.44 0.46 18.51
N SER A 129 8.19 -0.01 18.36
CA SER A 129 7.41 -0.66 19.42
C SER A 129 6.91 -2.07 19.06
N SER A 130 6.91 -2.96 20.05
CA SER A 130 6.60 -4.40 19.92
C SER A 130 5.11 -4.73 19.90
N LYS A 131 4.22 -3.80 20.26
CA LYS A 131 2.77 -4.04 20.33
C LYS A 131 2.07 -3.57 19.06
N VAL A 132 1.60 -4.52 18.23
CA VAL A 132 0.74 -4.24 17.06
C VAL A 132 -0.44 -5.21 17.07
N THR A 133 -1.65 -4.68 17.23
CA THR A 133 -2.88 -5.39 16.90
C THR A 133 -3.82 -4.40 16.20
N ALA A 134 -4.08 -4.59 14.91
CA ALA A 134 -5.05 -3.80 14.15
C ALA A 134 -6.25 -4.70 13.77
N PRO A 135 -7.50 -4.37 14.13
CA PRO A 135 -8.64 -5.11 13.62
C PRO A 135 -8.68 -5.00 12.09
N VAL A 136 -8.88 -6.14 11.42
CA VAL A 136 -8.85 -6.19 9.95
C VAL A 136 -10.07 -5.43 9.41
N PRO A 137 -9.89 -4.46 8.49
CA PRO A 137 -11.01 -3.75 7.90
C PRO A 137 -11.92 -4.72 7.13
N GLU A 138 -13.23 -4.50 7.23
CA GLU A 138 -14.24 -5.34 6.59
C GLU A 138 -13.97 -5.46 5.08
N MET A 139 -13.92 -6.70 4.59
CA MET A 139 -13.48 -7.00 3.22
C MET A 139 -14.63 -6.79 2.22
N SER A 140 -14.48 -5.77 1.36
CA SER A 140 -15.29 -5.55 0.15
C SER A 140 -15.36 -6.82 -0.73
N GLN A 141 -16.45 -6.99 -1.48
CA GLN A 141 -16.67 -8.14 -2.37
C GLN A 141 -15.52 -8.34 -3.37
N ASP A 142 -14.93 -7.25 -3.89
CA ASP A 142 -13.76 -7.32 -4.77
C ASP A 142 -12.52 -7.87 -4.04
N ALA A 143 -12.33 -7.47 -2.79
CA ALA A 143 -11.24 -8.00 -1.96
C ALA A 143 -11.45 -9.48 -1.61
N ARG A 144 -12.71 -9.94 -1.51
CA ARG A 144 -13.04 -11.37 -1.36
C ARG A 144 -12.69 -12.15 -2.63
N ARG A 145 -13.06 -11.64 -3.81
CA ARG A 145 -12.71 -12.24 -5.11
C ARG A 145 -11.19 -12.33 -5.30
N GLN A 146 -10.45 -11.27 -4.99
CA GLN A 146 -8.99 -11.25 -5.04
C GLN A 146 -8.35 -12.24 -4.05
N SER A 147 -8.90 -12.35 -2.83
CA SER A 147 -8.43 -13.32 -1.83
C SER A 147 -8.67 -14.77 -2.26
N GLN A 148 -9.80 -15.07 -2.90
CA GLN A 148 -10.10 -16.38 -3.46
C GLN A 148 -9.15 -16.73 -4.61
N ALA A 149 -8.92 -15.79 -5.54
CA ALA A 149 -7.96 -15.96 -6.63
C ALA A 149 -6.54 -16.23 -6.09
N PHE A 150 -6.11 -15.50 -5.05
CA PHE A 150 -4.82 -15.73 -4.40
C PHE A 150 -4.72 -17.15 -3.80
N ARG A 151 -5.76 -17.63 -3.11
CA ARG A 151 -5.78 -19.00 -2.56
C ARG A 151 -5.70 -20.05 -3.67
N LEU A 152 -6.39 -19.83 -4.79
CA LEU A 152 -6.39 -20.74 -5.94
C LEU A 152 -5.01 -20.81 -6.59
N ILE A 153 -4.40 -19.67 -6.89
CA ILE A 153 -3.03 -19.58 -7.45
C ILE A 153 -2.02 -20.29 -6.53
N GLU A 154 -2.16 -20.09 -5.21
CA GLU A 154 -1.28 -20.72 -4.22
C GLU A 154 -1.54 -22.23 -4.02
N ARG A 155 -2.72 -22.73 -4.42
CA ARG A 155 -3.00 -24.17 -4.48
C ARG A 155 -2.36 -24.77 -5.72
N LEU A 156 -2.62 -24.18 -6.89
CA LEU A 156 -2.04 -24.61 -8.18
C LEU A 156 -0.50 -24.61 -8.13
N ARG A 157 0.12 -23.59 -7.55
CA ARG A 157 1.58 -23.53 -7.35
C ARG A 157 2.14 -24.60 -6.40
N ARG A 158 1.32 -25.13 -5.50
CA ARG A 158 1.70 -26.26 -4.63
C ARG A 158 1.59 -27.57 -5.41
N ASP A 159 0.52 -27.75 -6.17
CA ASP A 159 0.30 -28.95 -6.97
C ASP A 159 1.40 -29.11 -8.04
N ILE A 160 1.77 -28.02 -8.74
CA ILE A 160 2.87 -28.01 -9.72
C ILE A 160 4.23 -28.34 -9.07
N ARG A 161 4.47 -27.89 -7.83
CA ARG A 161 5.74 -28.16 -7.12
C ARG A 161 5.77 -29.55 -6.47
N GLY A 162 4.63 -30.08 -6.05
CA GLY A 162 4.49 -31.41 -5.47
C GLY A 162 4.42 -32.53 -6.51
N GLY A 163 4.09 -32.22 -7.76
CA GLY A 163 3.95 -33.19 -8.86
C GLY A 163 5.24 -33.62 -9.57
N LYS A 164 6.43 -33.14 -9.17
CA LYS A 164 7.72 -33.52 -9.81
C LYS A 164 8.30 -34.86 -9.32
N GLY A 165 7.47 -35.81 -8.91
CA GLY A 165 7.92 -37.11 -8.37
C GLY A 165 7.17 -38.33 -8.90
N ALA A 166 6.33 -38.20 -9.92
CA ALA A 166 5.64 -39.33 -10.53
C ALA A 166 5.74 -39.21 -12.05
N LEU A 167 6.87 -39.64 -12.60
CA LEU A 167 7.09 -40.25 -13.92
C LEU A 167 8.57 -40.57 -14.05
#